data_AF-M4SU04-F1
#
_entry.id   AF-M4SU04-F1
#
_cell.length_a   1.000
_cell.length_b   1.000
_cell.length_c   1.000
_cell.angle_alpha   90.00
_cell.angle_beta   90.00
_cell.angle_gamma   90.00
#
_symmetry.space_group_name_H-M   'P 1'
#
loop_
_entity.id
_entity.type
_entity.pdbx_description
1 polymer ?
#
loop_
_entity_poly.entity_id
_entity_poly.type
_entity_poly.pdbx_seq_one_letter_code
_entity_poly.pdbx_strand_id
1 'polypeptide(L)'
;VPLCDVTRELRKTARQTVSKIDGSLNANEQLERLYLQLLVYAAKNPTAVDSKKMRILAYGAAEEMAANIGKIKENLPAAIKAVSYGHEISGSISGALLTLQNAAEPSYFCLQQTGGTADGKNYITPATCGMLTVNFSNANTEIDETIIGSNGFGKVTGTSNTERQGQNEKCSVFKTTTGTNTSPGIKIGSGGKASFAHGLIEAKSDEKPNGKPLSNLAPHGKLTETDLFSKTHKAVRQLMAVQTSKKNTRMKRH
;
A
#
# COMPACT_ATOMS: atom_id res chain seq x y z
N VAL A 1 4.81 15.31 0.96
CA VAL A 1 5.75 14.82 -0.07
C VAL A 1 5.10 13.62 -0.75
N PRO A 2 4.82 13.66 -2.07
CA PRO A 2 4.01 12.63 -2.73
C PRO A 2 4.48 11.19 -2.52
N LEU A 3 5.80 10.94 -2.55
CA LEU A 3 6.36 9.61 -2.32
C LEU A 3 6.12 9.09 -0.90
N CYS A 4 6.08 9.99 0.09
CA CYS A 4 5.80 9.65 1.47
C CYS A 4 4.32 9.34 1.69
N ASP A 5 3.44 10.04 0.97
CA ASP A 5 2.00 9.72 0.99
C ASP A 5 1.74 8.33 0.41
N VAL A 6 2.33 8.01 -0.74
CA VAL A 6 2.27 6.66 -1.32
C VAL A 6 2.80 5.60 -0.36
N THR A 7 3.96 5.85 0.25
CA THR A 7 4.56 4.95 1.25
C THR A 7 3.61 4.67 2.41
N ARG A 8 2.97 5.71 2.96
CA ARG A 8 2.01 5.57 4.06
C ARG A 8 0.79 4.75 3.65
N GLU A 9 0.24 5.01 2.47
CA GLU A 9 -0.94 4.29 1.98
C GLU A 9 -0.63 2.82 1.64
N LEU A 10 0.52 2.53 1.04
CA LEU A 10 0.94 1.15 0.78
C LEU A 10 1.12 0.32 2.06
N ARG A 11 1.57 0.94 3.16
CA ARG A 11 1.69 0.28 4.48
C ARG A 11 0.34 -0.06 5.11
N LYS A 12 -0.76 0.56 4.66
CA LYS A 12 -2.12 0.21 5.13
C LYS A 12 -2.61 -1.13 4.57
N THR A 13 -2.00 -1.68 3.52
CA THR A 13 -2.39 -2.97 2.92
C THR A 13 -2.45 -4.11 3.96
N ALA A 14 -1.50 -4.15 4.91
CA ALA A 14 -1.51 -5.11 6.00
C ALA A 14 -2.71 -4.94 6.93
N ARG A 15 -2.97 -3.70 7.38
CA ARG A 15 -4.10 -3.38 8.26
C ARG A 15 -5.44 -3.64 7.57
N GLN A 16 -5.55 -3.26 6.30
CA GLN A 16 -6.74 -3.50 5.51
C GLN A 16 -7.00 -4.99 5.33
N THR A 17 -5.96 -5.78 5.11
CA THR A 17 -6.06 -7.25 5.04
C THR A 17 -6.58 -7.83 6.35
N VAL A 18 -5.96 -7.48 7.48
CA VAL A 18 -6.40 -7.91 8.82
C VAL A 18 -7.85 -7.51 9.07
N SER A 19 -8.21 -6.24 8.83
CA SER A 19 -9.57 -5.75 9.02
C SER A 19 -10.62 -6.49 8.18
N LYS A 20 -10.30 -6.87 6.94
CA LYS A 20 -11.21 -7.64 6.08
C LYS A 20 -11.36 -9.09 6.54
N ILE A 21 -10.27 -9.72 7.00
CA ILE A 21 -10.29 -11.07 7.56
C ILE A 21 -11.09 -11.08 8.86
N ASP A 22 -10.76 -10.20 9.80
CA ASP A 22 -11.47 -10.06 11.09
C ASP A 22 -12.95 -9.77 10.89
N GLY A 23 -13.30 -8.90 9.93
CA GLY A 23 -14.70 -8.63 9.60
C GLY A 23 -15.46 -9.87 9.15
N SER A 24 -14.81 -10.75 8.40
CA SER A 24 -15.41 -11.99 7.90
C SER A 24 -15.49 -13.07 8.99
N LEU A 25 -14.47 -13.18 9.85
CA LEU A 25 -14.47 -14.08 11.00
C LEU A 25 -15.56 -13.69 12.01
N ASN A 26 -15.67 -12.41 12.35
CA ASN A 26 -16.73 -11.90 13.22
C ASN A 26 -18.14 -12.17 12.64
N ALA A 27 -18.31 -12.06 11.32
CA ALA A 27 -19.59 -12.39 10.68
C ALA A 27 -19.94 -13.89 10.84
N ASN A 28 -18.94 -14.77 10.71
CA ASN A 28 -19.11 -16.21 10.94
C ASN A 28 -19.44 -16.53 12.40
N GLU A 29 -18.79 -15.89 13.37
CA GLU A 29 -19.13 -16.08 14.79
C GLU A 29 -20.60 -15.73 15.09
N GLN A 30 -21.14 -14.69 14.44
CA GLN A 30 -22.55 -14.32 14.60
C GLN A 30 -23.49 -15.33 13.93
N LEU A 31 -23.12 -15.83 12.74
CA LEU A 31 -23.87 -16.89 12.07
C LEU A 31 -23.84 -18.21 12.85
N GLU A 32 -22.71 -18.55 13.47
CA GLU A 32 -22.57 -19.73 14.32
C GLU A 32 -23.47 -19.65 15.55
N ARG A 33 -23.50 -18.48 16.22
CA ARG A 33 -24.44 -18.23 17.33
C ARG A 33 -25.88 -18.39 16.90
N LEU A 34 -26.26 -17.83 15.75
CA LEU A 34 -27.61 -17.95 15.21
C LEU A 34 -27.93 -19.42 14.88
N TYR A 35 -27.03 -20.12 14.20
CA TYR A 35 -27.14 -21.55 13.89
C TYR A 35 -27.44 -22.38 15.14
N LEU A 36 -26.64 -22.20 16.20
CA LEU A 36 -26.81 -22.93 17.45
C LEU A 36 -28.14 -22.57 18.14
N GLN A 37 -28.53 -21.30 18.18
CA GLN A 37 -29.81 -20.88 18.76
C GLN A 37 -31.00 -21.50 18.04
N LEU A 38 -30.96 -21.55 16.71
CA LEU A 38 -31.99 -22.16 15.87
C LEU A 38 -32.10 -23.67 16.11
N LEU A 39 -30.96 -24.36 16.23
CA LEU A 39 -30.94 -25.80 16.53
C LEU A 39 -31.43 -26.10 17.94
N VAL A 40 -31.03 -25.32 18.95
CA VAL A 40 -31.52 -25.48 20.33
C VAL A 40 -33.03 -25.28 20.39
N TYR A 41 -33.57 -24.25 19.72
CA TYR A 41 -35.03 -24.05 19.64
C TYR A 41 -35.72 -25.25 19.00
N ALA A 42 -35.20 -25.72 17.86
CA ALA A 42 -35.77 -26.83 17.12
C ALA A 42 -35.72 -28.15 17.91
N ALA A 43 -34.65 -28.38 18.68
CA ALA A 43 -34.50 -29.54 19.55
C ALA A 43 -35.44 -29.49 20.76
N LYS A 44 -35.62 -28.30 21.36
CA LYS A 44 -36.53 -28.10 22.50
C LYS A 44 -38.01 -28.24 22.10
N ASN A 45 -38.36 -27.90 20.86
CA ASN A 45 -39.73 -27.93 20.36
C ASN A 45 -39.88 -28.85 19.14
N PRO A 46 -39.58 -30.15 19.23
CA PRO A 46 -39.36 -31.01 18.07
C PRO A 46 -40.59 -31.19 17.17
N THR A 47 -41.79 -31.04 17.73
CA THR A 47 -43.07 -31.21 17.01
C THR A 47 -43.71 -29.88 16.59
N ALA A 48 -43.14 -28.73 16.99
CA ALA A 48 -43.67 -27.44 16.61
C ALA A 48 -43.45 -27.19 15.11
N VAL A 49 -44.46 -26.64 14.42
CA VAL A 49 -44.37 -26.28 13.00
C VAL A 49 -43.16 -25.39 12.71
N ASP A 50 -42.80 -24.53 13.66
CA ASP A 50 -41.66 -23.63 13.53
C ASP A 50 -40.30 -24.32 13.72
N SER A 51 -40.24 -25.50 14.35
CA SER A 51 -38.98 -26.25 14.49
C SER A 51 -38.40 -26.68 13.14
N LYS A 52 -39.26 -27.07 12.19
CA LYS A 52 -38.82 -27.37 10.82
C LYS A 52 -38.24 -26.14 10.12
N LYS A 53 -38.88 -24.97 10.29
CA LYS A 53 -38.39 -23.70 9.74
C LYS A 53 -37.06 -23.29 10.37
N MET A 54 -36.89 -23.46 11.68
CA MET A 54 -35.64 -23.14 12.37
C MET A 54 -34.48 -24.03 11.90
N ARG A 55 -34.73 -25.32 11.63
CA ARG A 55 -33.71 -26.20 11.02
C ARG A 55 -33.29 -25.74 9.62
N ILE A 56 -34.25 -25.29 8.80
CA ILE A 56 -33.95 -24.73 7.47
C ILE A 56 -33.12 -23.45 7.59
N LEU A 57 -33.47 -22.55 8.51
CA LEU A 57 -32.69 -21.33 8.77
C LEU A 57 -31.29 -21.65 9.30
N ALA A 58 -31.16 -22.68 10.14
CA ALA A 58 -29.86 -23.15 10.63
C ALA A 58 -29.00 -23.65 9.47
N TYR A 59 -29.57 -24.45 8.56
CA TYR A 59 -28.87 -24.88 7.35
C TYR A 59 -28.40 -23.69 6.50
N GLY A 60 -29.27 -22.70 6.26
CA GLY A 60 -28.89 -21.49 5.54
C GLY A 60 -27.77 -20.69 6.23
N ALA A 61 -27.76 -20.62 7.56
CA ALA A 61 -26.66 -20.01 8.31
C ALA A 61 -25.34 -20.79 8.12
N ALA A 62 -25.39 -22.13 8.10
CA ALA A 62 -24.23 -22.97 7.83
C ALA A 62 -23.68 -22.81 6.40
N GLU A 63 -24.57 -22.70 5.40
CA GLU A 63 -24.18 -22.42 4.02
C GLU A 63 -23.50 -21.05 3.88
N GLU A 64 -24.04 -20.01 4.53
CA GLU A 64 -23.44 -18.67 4.49
C GLU A 64 -22.07 -18.64 5.20
N MET A 65 -21.90 -19.38 6.30
CA MET A 65 -20.59 -19.54 6.96
C MET A 65 -19.57 -20.18 6.01
N ALA A 66 -19.97 -21.26 5.32
CA ALA A 66 -19.11 -21.93 4.34
C ALA A 66 -18.77 -21.02 3.16
N ALA A 67 -19.74 -20.25 2.66
CA ALA A 67 -19.54 -19.26 1.60
C ALA A 67 -18.56 -18.15 2.03
N ASN A 68 -18.67 -17.65 3.27
CA ASN A 68 -17.73 -16.67 3.81
C ASN A 68 -16.30 -17.23 3.92
N ILE A 69 -16.13 -18.47 4.39
CA ILE A 69 -14.81 -19.12 4.42
C ILE A 69 -14.27 -19.31 3.00
N GLY A 70 -15.13 -19.69 2.05
CA GLY A 70 -14.76 -19.80 0.63
C GLY A 70 -14.22 -18.47 0.09
N LYS A 71 -14.93 -17.36 0.33
CA LYS A 71 -14.50 -16.01 -0.07
C LYS A 71 -13.18 -15.60 0.59
N ILE A 72 -12.95 -15.95 1.86
CA ILE A 72 -11.65 -15.67 2.52
C ILE A 72 -10.54 -16.40 1.78
N LYS A 73 -10.71 -17.71 1.51
CA LYS A 73 -9.70 -18.52 0.80
C LYS A 73 -9.42 -18.01 -0.60
N GLU A 74 -10.46 -17.57 -1.32
CA GLU A 74 -10.33 -17.00 -2.66
C GLU A 74 -9.57 -15.67 -2.65
N ASN A 75 -9.85 -14.79 -1.68
CA ASN A 75 -9.27 -13.45 -1.62
C ASN A 75 -7.90 -13.38 -0.92
N LEU A 76 -7.57 -14.37 -0.09
CA LEU A 76 -6.33 -14.39 0.70
C LEU A 76 -5.07 -14.27 -0.18
N PRO A 77 -4.93 -14.99 -1.31
CA PRO A 77 -3.78 -14.81 -2.20
C PRO A 77 -3.65 -13.38 -2.75
N ALA A 78 -4.76 -12.72 -3.09
CA ALA A 78 -4.74 -11.34 -3.58
C ALA A 78 -4.31 -10.36 -2.46
N ALA A 79 -4.79 -10.59 -1.23
CA ALA A 79 -4.41 -9.80 -0.07
C ALA A 79 -2.91 -9.95 0.26
N ILE A 80 -2.39 -11.18 0.28
CA ILE A 80 -0.95 -11.44 0.49
C ILE A 80 -0.11 -10.73 -0.57
N LYS A 81 -0.49 -10.82 -1.86
CA LYS A 81 0.21 -10.11 -2.94
C LYS A 81 0.24 -8.60 -2.72
N ALA A 82 -0.89 -8.00 -2.33
CA ALA A 82 -0.97 -6.57 -2.06
C ALA A 82 -0.06 -6.15 -0.90
N VAL A 83 -0.02 -6.93 0.18
CA VAL A 83 0.88 -6.70 1.32
C VAL A 83 2.34 -6.82 0.89
N SER A 84 2.71 -7.90 0.19
CA SER A 84 4.09 -8.13 -0.25
C SER A 84 4.60 -7.01 -1.15
N TYR A 85 3.90 -6.72 -2.24
CA TYR A 85 4.32 -5.67 -3.18
C TYR A 85 4.20 -4.26 -2.59
N GLY A 86 3.18 -4.02 -1.77
CA GLY A 86 3.01 -2.73 -1.09
C GLY A 86 4.16 -2.47 -0.12
N HIS A 87 4.53 -3.47 0.69
CA HIS A 87 5.61 -3.33 1.66
C HIS A 87 6.98 -3.25 0.99
N GLU A 88 7.25 -4.02 -0.08
CA GLU A 88 8.48 -3.94 -0.87
C GLU A 88 8.69 -2.52 -1.42
N ILE A 89 7.69 -1.96 -2.13
CA ILE A 89 7.79 -0.60 -2.65
C ILE A 89 7.89 0.44 -1.53
N SER A 90 7.09 0.31 -0.47
CA SER A 90 7.14 1.25 0.66
C SER A 90 8.51 1.25 1.34
N GLY A 91 9.13 0.08 1.48
CA GLY A 91 10.47 -0.08 2.06
C GLY A 91 11.55 0.46 1.13
N SER A 92 11.42 0.21 -0.18
CA SER A 92 12.35 0.71 -1.19
C SER A 92 12.36 2.24 -1.26
N ILE A 93 11.17 2.87 -1.21
CA ILE A 93 11.03 4.34 -1.12
C ILE A 93 11.62 4.86 0.18
N SER A 94 11.23 4.30 1.32
CA SER A 94 11.76 4.71 2.63
C SER A 94 13.27 4.57 2.71
N GLY A 95 13.83 3.46 2.23
CA GLY A 95 15.27 3.21 2.21
C GLY A 95 15.99 4.28 1.40
N ALA A 96 15.53 4.55 0.18
CA ALA A 96 16.09 5.62 -0.65
C ALA A 96 16.04 6.98 0.04
N LEU A 97 14.90 7.36 0.62
CA LEU A 97 14.74 8.63 1.30
C LEU A 97 15.58 8.73 2.58
N LEU A 98 15.71 7.64 3.35
CA LEU A 98 16.60 7.58 4.51
C LEU A 98 18.06 7.68 4.10
N THR A 99 18.48 7.06 2.99
CA THR A 99 19.84 7.24 2.44
C THR A 99 20.10 8.71 2.10
N LEU A 100 19.17 9.37 1.39
CA LEU A 100 19.31 10.79 1.05
C LEU A 100 19.23 11.70 2.28
N GLN A 101 18.42 11.36 3.28
CA GLN A 101 18.33 12.09 4.55
C GLN A 101 19.66 12.08 5.31
N ASN A 102 20.34 10.94 5.32
CA ASN A 102 21.60 10.76 6.05
C ASN A 102 22.83 11.15 5.22
N ALA A 103 22.68 11.38 3.91
CA ALA A 103 23.70 11.98 3.07
C ALA A 103 23.67 13.52 3.22
N ALA A 104 23.99 13.99 4.42
CA ALA A 104 23.94 15.41 4.75
C ALA A 104 25.01 15.82 5.79
N GLU A 105 25.44 17.07 5.69
CA GLU A 105 26.26 17.83 6.65
C GLU A 105 25.77 19.31 6.63
N PRO A 106 26.22 20.22 7.51
CA PRO A 106 25.56 21.52 7.74
C PRO A 106 25.26 22.37 6.49
N SER A 107 26.14 22.31 5.47
CA SER A 107 26.01 23.11 4.24
C SER A 107 25.56 22.31 3.02
N TYR A 108 25.51 20.97 3.13
CA TYR A 108 25.29 20.05 2.02
C TYR A 108 24.26 19.00 2.41
N PHE A 109 23.19 18.86 1.65
CA PHE A 109 22.09 17.96 1.94
C PHE A 109 21.48 17.42 0.65
N CYS A 110 20.98 16.18 0.70
CA CYS A 110 20.33 15.54 -0.44
C CYS A 110 18.81 15.64 -0.46
N LEU A 111 18.21 16.27 0.55
CA LEU A 111 16.79 16.57 0.61
C LEU A 111 16.61 18.05 0.89
N GLN A 112 15.88 18.75 0.02
CA GLN A 112 15.59 20.17 0.22
C GLN A 112 14.18 20.37 0.79
N GLN A 113 14.03 21.34 1.67
CA GLN A 113 12.74 21.79 2.17
C GLN A 113 11.87 22.30 1.01
N THR A 114 10.58 21.95 1.03
CA THR A 114 9.62 22.44 0.03
C THR A 114 9.54 23.96 0.05
N GLY A 115 9.77 24.60 -1.10
CA GLY A 115 9.68 26.06 -1.24
C GLY A 115 10.78 26.86 -0.53
N GLY A 116 11.81 26.20 0.01
CA GLY A 116 12.93 26.85 0.70
C GLY A 116 14.29 26.32 0.25
N THR A 117 15.36 26.84 0.85
CA THR A 117 16.77 26.49 0.54
C THR A 117 17.44 25.72 1.67
N ALA A 118 16.68 25.31 2.69
CA ALA A 118 17.18 24.60 3.86
C ALA A 118 17.10 23.07 3.67
N ASP A 119 17.81 22.36 4.54
CA ASP A 119 17.75 20.90 4.67
C ASP A 119 16.32 20.44 5.00
N GLY A 120 15.79 19.57 4.13
CA GLY A 120 14.46 18.97 4.22
C GLY A 120 14.38 17.70 5.06
N LYS A 121 15.43 17.29 5.78
CA LYS A 121 15.45 16.03 6.55
C LYS A 121 14.26 15.84 7.50
N ASN A 122 13.73 16.93 8.05
CA ASN A 122 12.63 16.88 9.02
C ASN A 122 11.30 16.39 8.41
N TYR A 123 11.19 16.31 7.08
CA TYR A 123 10.03 15.70 6.43
C TYR A 123 10.05 14.17 6.46
N ILE A 124 11.21 13.56 6.69
CA ILE A 124 11.36 12.10 6.75
C ILE A 124 11.32 11.67 8.21
N THR A 125 10.13 11.27 8.65
CA THR A 125 9.85 10.83 10.03
C THR A 125 9.15 9.48 10.01
N PRO A 126 9.12 8.74 11.12
CA PRO A 126 8.36 7.48 11.19
C PRO A 126 6.88 7.63 10.79
N ALA A 127 6.28 8.80 11.05
CA ALA A 127 4.89 9.09 10.70
C ALA A 127 4.66 9.37 9.20
N THR A 128 5.69 9.76 8.45
CA THR A 128 5.60 10.05 7.01
C THR A 128 6.09 8.87 6.18
N CYS A 129 7.41 8.69 6.10
CA CYS A 129 8.07 7.73 5.22
C CYS A 129 9.43 7.27 5.75
N GLY A 130 9.70 7.48 7.04
CA GLY A 130 10.83 6.90 7.76
C GLY A 130 10.64 5.40 7.99
N MET A 131 11.45 4.85 8.90
CA MET A 131 11.44 3.42 9.21
C MET A 131 10.02 2.92 9.55
N LEU A 132 9.67 1.76 9.00
CA LEU A 132 8.35 1.17 9.21
C LEU A 132 8.23 0.69 10.66
N THR A 133 7.23 1.21 11.38
CA THR A 133 6.71 0.57 12.59
C THR A 133 5.51 -0.27 12.20
N VAL A 134 5.67 -1.60 12.24
CA VAL A 134 4.59 -2.52 11.91
C VAL A 134 3.46 -2.37 12.94
N ASN A 135 2.24 -2.20 12.44
CA ASN A 135 1.05 -2.09 13.28
C ASN A 135 -0.12 -2.69 12.51
N PHE A 136 -0.76 -3.68 13.13
CA PHE A 136 -1.89 -4.45 12.59
C PHE A 136 -3.25 -4.03 13.16
N SER A 137 -3.33 -2.86 13.81
CA SER A 137 -4.57 -2.28 14.29
C SER A 137 -5.61 -2.17 13.15
N ASN A 138 -6.86 -2.40 13.50
CA ASN A 138 -8.02 -2.20 12.64
C ASN A 138 -8.45 -0.72 12.49
N ALA A 139 -7.68 0.24 13.02
CA ALA A 139 -7.89 1.66 12.82
C ALA A 139 -7.17 2.18 11.55
N ASN A 140 -7.80 3.13 10.86
CA ASN A 140 -7.25 3.80 9.67
C ASN A 140 -6.82 2.82 8.57
N THR A 141 -7.65 1.82 8.30
CA THR A 141 -7.40 0.72 7.36
C THR A 141 -7.70 1.10 5.91
N GLU A 142 -8.47 2.16 5.68
CA GLU A 142 -8.84 2.60 4.34
C GLU A 142 -7.66 3.26 3.62
N ILE A 143 -7.44 2.79 2.39
CA ILE A 143 -6.46 3.34 1.46
C ILE A 143 -7.10 4.50 0.72
N ASP A 144 -6.43 5.66 0.73
CA ASP A 144 -6.90 6.88 0.10
C ASP A 144 -6.82 6.78 -1.44
N GLU A 145 -7.98 6.80 -2.11
CA GLU A 145 -8.07 6.72 -3.57
C GLU A 145 -7.49 7.94 -4.30
N THR A 146 -7.32 9.08 -3.62
CA THR A 146 -6.63 10.24 -4.19
C THR A 146 -5.12 10.04 -4.27
N ILE A 147 -4.58 9.11 -3.48
CA ILE A 147 -3.16 8.72 -3.49
C ILE A 147 -2.96 7.49 -4.36
N ILE A 148 -3.76 6.44 -4.16
CA ILE A 148 -3.74 5.20 -4.94
C ILE A 148 -5.01 5.13 -5.78
N GLY A 149 -5.00 5.90 -6.88
CA GLY A 149 -6.15 6.07 -7.77
C GLY A 149 -6.34 4.89 -8.73
N SER A 150 -7.35 5.00 -9.58
CA SER A 150 -7.68 3.97 -10.58
C SER A 150 -6.56 3.70 -11.59
N ASN A 151 -5.79 4.73 -11.93
CA ASN A 151 -4.78 4.66 -13.00
C ASN A 151 -3.34 4.63 -12.50
N GLY A 152 -3.09 4.87 -11.21
CA GLY A 152 -1.73 4.92 -10.66
C GLY A 152 -1.65 5.60 -9.30
N PHE A 153 -0.44 6.04 -8.94
CA PHE A 153 -0.18 6.80 -7.72
C PHE A 153 -0.41 8.29 -7.97
N GLY A 154 -1.65 8.76 -7.79
CA GLY A 154 -2.18 10.00 -8.37
C GLY A 154 -1.35 11.27 -8.14
N LYS A 155 -0.68 11.39 -6.99
CA LYS A 155 0.16 12.56 -6.64
C LYS A 155 1.60 12.49 -7.17
N VAL A 156 2.02 11.37 -7.78
CA VAL A 156 3.39 11.15 -8.26
C VAL A 156 3.46 11.44 -9.77
N THR A 157 3.48 12.71 -10.13
CA THR A 157 3.48 13.15 -11.54
C THR A 157 4.81 12.97 -12.26
N GLY A 158 5.87 12.60 -11.53
CA GLY A 158 7.24 12.60 -12.04
C GLY A 158 7.82 14.00 -12.16
N THR A 159 9.09 14.07 -12.54
CA THR A 159 9.80 15.33 -12.80
C THR A 159 10.71 15.18 -14.01
N SER A 160 10.94 16.27 -14.75
CA SER A 160 11.88 16.28 -15.87
C SER A 160 12.82 17.49 -15.83
N ASN A 161 14.10 17.23 -16.13
CA ASN A 161 15.22 18.09 -16.55
C ASN A 161 15.57 19.36 -15.75
N THR A 162 14.64 19.98 -15.03
CA THR A 162 14.86 21.15 -14.13
C THR A 162 13.83 21.23 -13.00
N GLU A 163 12.67 20.58 -13.13
CA GLU A 163 11.62 20.71 -12.13
C GLU A 163 11.92 19.90 -10.87
N ARG A 164 11.85 20.58 -9.71
CA ARG A 164 12.02 19.98 -8.37
C ARG A 164 13.37 19.27 -8.16
N GLN A 165 14.36 19.54 -9.00
CA GLN A 165 15.77 19.37 -8.67
C GLN A 165 16.06 20.45 -7.63
N GLY A 166 16.57 20.07 -6.47
CA GLY A 166 16.91 21.04 -5.43
C GLY A 166 18.00 22.01 -5.90
N GLN A 167 18.61 22.71 -4.96
CA GLN A 167 19.76 23.55 -5.21
C GLN A 167 20.93 22.71 -5.72
N ASN A 168 21.60 23.23 -6.74
CA ASN A 168 22.85 22.68 -7.23
C ASN A 168 23.90 22.63 -6.11
N GLU A 169 24.86 21.71 -6.23
CA GLU A 169 26.00 21.57 -5.32
C GLU A 169 25.63 21.28 -3.85
N LYS A 170 24.38 20.91 -3.55
CA LYS A 170 23.97 20.47 -2.21
C LYS A 170 24.11 18.98 -1.98
N CYS A 171 23.96 18.17 -3.03
CA CYS A 171 23.87 16.72 -2.91
C CYS A 171 24.92 15.99 -3.73
N SER A 172 25.95 15.46 -3.06
CA SER A 172 27.05 14.71 -3.71
C SER A 172 26.64 13.31 -4.19
N VAL A 173 25.53 12.75 -3.69
CA VAL A 173 25.02 11.42 -4.09
C VAL A 173 24.77 11.32 -5.61
N PHE A 174 24.37 12.43 -6.23
CA PHE A 174 24.11 12.51 -7.66
C PHE A 174 25.26 13.16 -8.45
N LYS A 175 26.42 13.37 -7.82
CA LYS A 175 27.60 13.91 -8.49
C LYS A 175 28.23 12.86 -9.37
N THR A 176 28.49 13.23 -10.62
CA THR A 176 29.22 12.41 -11.56
C THR A 176 30.71 12.49 -11.33
N THR A 177 31.41 11.37 -11.50
CA THR A 177 32.87 11.31 -11.56
C THR A 177 33.33 10.82 -12.95
N THR A 178 34.48 11.30 -13.40
CA THR A 178 35.10 10.87 -14.66
C THR A 178 35.62 9.43 -14.60
N GLY A 179 35.95 8.93 -13.40
CA GLY A 179 36.39 7.55 -13.13
C GLY A 179 36.24 7.16 -11.66
N THR A 180 35.94 5.89 -11.37
CA THR A 180 35.68 5.38 -10.00
C THR A 180 36.94 5.13 -9.18
N ASN A 181 38.11 5.25 -9.79
CA ASN A 181 39.42 4.86 -9.27
C ASN A 181 40.25 6.04 -8.76
N THR A 182 39.91 7.29 -9.10
CA THR A 182 40.70 8.48 -8.73
C THR A 182 39.89 9.60 -8.09
N SER A 183 38.55 9.56 -8.14
CA SER A 183 37.71 10.62 -7.58
C SER A 183 36.41 10.05 -7.00
N PRO A 184 35.98 10.48 -5.80
CA PRO A 184 34.76 10.01 -5.18
C PRO A 184 33.53 10.39 -6.01
N GLY A 185 32.53 9.51 -6.04
CA GLY A 185 31.27 9.72 -6.76
C GLY A 185 30.82 8.51 -7.56
N ILE A 186 29.69 8.65 -8.27
CA ILE A 186 29.15 7.63 -9.16
C ILE A 186 29.42 8.05 -10.59
N LYS A 187 29.90 7.16 -11.46
CA LYS A 187 30.03 7.48 -12.89
C LYS A 187 28.64 7.55 -13.53
N ILE A 188 28.10 8.76 -13.67
CA ILE A 188 26.77 9.06 -14.24
C ILE A 188 26.95 9.66 -15.63
N GLY A 189 26.18 9.17 -16.61
CA GLY A 189 26.34 9.51 -18.03
C GLY A 189 27.03 8.40 -18.82
N SER A 190 27.03 8.52 -20.16
CA SER A 190 27.55 7.47 -21.08
C SER A 190 26.98 6.06 -20.80
N GLY A 191 25.68 5.99 -20.47
CA GLY A 191 24.99 4.74 -20.11
C GLY A 191 24.96 4.44 -18.61
N GLY A 192 25.80 5.08 -17.79
CA GLY A 192 25.78 4.99 -16.33
C GLY A 192 24.69 5.86 -15.69
N LYS A 193 24.11 5.42 -14.57
CA LYS A 193 23.10 6.17 -13.81
C LYS A 193 23.15 5.83 -12.32
N ALA A 194 22.77 6.79 -11.48
CA ALA A 194 22.37 6.51 -10.10
C ALA A 194 20.85 6.24 -10.09
N SER A 195 20.42 5.16 -9.45
CA SER A 195 19.02 4.71 -9.48
C SER A 195 18.63 4.18 -8.11
N PHE A 196 17.61 4.79 -7.51
CA PHE A 196 17.08 4.43 -6.20
C PHE A 196 15.61 4.06 -6.31
N ALA A 197 15.14 3.28 -5.33
CA ALA A 197 13.75 2.85 -5.23
C ALA A 197 13.20 2.23 -6.53
N HIS A 198 13.88 1.21 -7.07
CA HIS A 198 13.55 0.56 -8.35
C HIS A 198 13.43 1.53 -9.55
N GLY A 199 14.30 2.53 -9.63
CA GLY A 199 14.29 3.51 -10.72
C GLY A 199 13.21 4.56 -10.60
N LEU A 200 12.65 4.75 -9.42
CA LEU A 200 11.75 5.86 -9.13
C LEU A 200 12.51 7.19 -9.03
N ILE A 201 13.72 7.18 -8.49
CA ILE A 201 14.60 8.35 -8.41
C ILE A 201 15.86 8.02 -9.22
N GLU A 202 16.06 8.70 -10.34
CA GLU A 202 17.21 8.44 -11.22
C GLU A 202 17.95 9.72 -11.61
N ALA A 203 19.27 9.69 -11.51
CA ALA A 203 20.13 10.68 -12.13
C ALA A 203 20.85 10.05 -13.32
N LYS A 204 20.54 10.56 -14.52
CA LYS A 204 21.19 10.19 -15.79
C LYS A 204 22.23 11.21 -16.25
N SER A 205 22.30 12.34 -15.55
CA SER A 205 23.25 13.44 -15.75
C SER A 205 23.65 14.01 -14.39
N ASP A 206 24.80 14.68 -14.35
CA ASP A 206 25.37 15.27 -13.14
C ASP A 206 24.36 16.12 -12.38
N GLU A 207 24.19 15.85 -11.08
CA GLU A 207 23.34 16.58 -10.13
C GLU A 207 21.87 16.77 -10.55
N LYS A 208 21.36 15.94 -11.47
CA LYS A 208 20.00 16.07 -12.02
C LYS A 208 19.17 14.82 -11.76
N PRO A 209 18.78 14.56 -10.50
CA PRO A 209 17.83 13.49 -10.20
C PRO A 209 16.44 13.83 -10.77
N ASN A 210 15.77 12.84 -11.33
CA ASN A 210 14.42 12.92 -11.85
C ASN A 210 13.54 11.83 -11.23
N GLY A 211 12.27 12.15 -11.01
CA GLY A 211 11.26 11.22 -10.53
C GLY A 211 10.54 10.54 -11.69
N LYS A 212 10.43 9.21 -11.67
CA LYS A 212 9.56 8.48 -12.61
C LYS A 212 8.10 8.92 -12.41
N PRO A 213 7.35 9.25 -13.48
CA PRO A 213 5.93 9.50 -13.38
C PRO A 213 5.20 8.20 -13.06
N LEU A 214 4.39 8.21 -12.00
CA LEU A 214 3.57 7.07 -11.60
C LEU A 214 2.08 7.41 -11.44
N SER A 215 1.67 8.65 -11.70
CA SER A 215 0.26 9.09 -11.63
C SER A 215 -0.63 8.38 -12.64
N ASN A 216 -0.05 7.94 -13.75
CA ASN A 216 -0.70 7.11 -14.75
C ASN A 216 0.23 5.96 -15.16
N LEU A 217 0.02 4.78 -14.57
CA LEU A 217 0.74 3.54 -14.87
C LEU A 217 0.12 2.79 -16.07
N ALA A 218 -1.02 3.27 -16.58
CA ALA A 218 -1.67 2.75 -17.78
C ALA A 218 -1.84 3.84 -18.85
N PRO A 219 -0.76 4.51 -19.30
CA PRO A 219 -0.86 5.63 -20.25
C PRO A 219 -1.49 5.24 -21.60
N HIS A 220 -1.49 3.95 -21.95
CA HIS A 220 -2.14 3.39 -23.14
C HIS A 220 -3.26 2.39 -22.80
N GLY A 221 -3.89 2.53 -21.64
CA GLY A 221 -5.04 1.71 -21.23
C GLY A 221 -4.70 0.29 -20.75
N LYS A 222 -3.40 -0.07 -20.66
CA LYS A 222 -2.95 -1.34 -20.07
C LYS A 222 -1.79 -1.10 -19.12
N LEU A 223 -1.89 -1.66 -17.91
CA LEU A 223 -0.76 -1.74 -16.99
C LEU A 223 0.28 -2.69 -17.58
N THR A 224 1.54 -2.26 -17.67
CA THR A 224 2.62 -3.15 -18.04
C THR A 224 2.91 -4.09 -16.88
N GLU A 225 2.53 -5.36 -16.98
CA GLU A 225 2.76 -6.35 -15.90
C GLU A 225 4.24 -6.68 -15.66
N THR A 226 5.17 -6.03 -16.36
CA THR A 226 6.61 -6.22 -16.20
C THR A 226 7.22 -5.32 -15.13
N ASP A 227 6.64 -4.14 -14.86
CA ASP A 227 7.18 -3.16 -13.90
C ASP A 227 6.61 -3.37 -12.49
N LEU A 228 7.48 -3.31 -11.46
CA LEU A 228 7.10 -3.59 -10.07
C LEU A 228 6.01 -2.64 -9.57
N PHE A 229 6.09 -1.34 -9.89
CA PHE A 229 5.08 -0.36 -9.49
C PHE A 229 3.70 -0.67 -10.07
N SER A 230 3.64 -1.18 -11.31
CA SER A 230 2.39 -1.61 -11.95
C SER A 230 1.82 -2.86 -11.28
N LYS A 231 2.68 -3.84 -10.92
CA LYS A 231 2.27 -5.02 -10.14
C LYS A 231 1.72 -4.64 -8.77
N THR A 232 2.41 -3.73 -8.06
CA THR A 232 1.98 -3.20 -6.76
C THR A 232 0.63 -2.52 -6.87
N HIS A 233 0.47 -1.59 -7.82
CA HIS A 233 -0.78 -0.87 -8.04
C HIS A 233 -1.95 -1.83 -8.31
N LYS A 234 -1.77 -2.77 -9.23
CA LYS A 234 -2.79 -3.79 -9.53
C LYS A 234 -3.18 -4.60 -8.29
N ALA A 235 -2.20 -5.11 -7.54
CA ALA A 235 -2.46 -5.93 -6.36
C ALA A 235 -3.19 -5.13 -5.27
N VAL A 236 -2.80 -3.88 -5.03
CA VAL A 236 -3.45 -3.02 -4.04
C VAL A 236 -4.88 -2.68 -4.46
N ARG A 237 -5.13 -2.36 -5.74
CA ARG A 237 -6.50 -2.12 -6.24
C ARG A 237 -7.38 -3.37 -6.11
N GLN A 238 -6.82 -4.56 -6.33
CA GLN A 238 -7.54 -5.82 -6.09
C GLN A 238 -7.92 -5.97 -4.61
N LEU A 239 -7.00 -5.74 -3.68
CA LEU A 239 -7.30 -5.75 -2.24
C LEU A 239 -8.39 -4.74 -1.86
N MET A 240 -8.33 -3.52 -2.39
CA MET A 240 -9.33 -2.48 -2.13
C MET A 240 -10.73 -2.93 -2.58
N ALA A 241 -10.82 -3.64 -3.70
CA ALA A 241 -12.07 -4.16 -4.26
C ALA A 241 -12.64 -5.39 -3.54
N VAL A 242 -11.85 -6.09 -2.70
CA VAL A 242 -12.35 -7.24 -1.92
C VAL A 242 -13.49 -6.78 -1.01
N GLN A 243 -14.68 -7.31 -1.22
CA GLN A 243 -15.82 -7.03 -0.34
C GLN A 243 -15.69 -7.82 0.96
N THR A 244 -15.99 -7.19 2.09
CA THR A 244 -16.23 -7.92 3.34
C THR A 244 -17.65 -8.44 3.37
N SER A 245 -17.87 -9.57 4.05
CA SER A 245 -19.24 -10.05 4.26
C SER A 245 -20.04 -8.96 4.99
N LYS A 246 -21.23 -8.63 4.47
CA LYS A 246 -22.02 -7.49 4.96
C LYS A 246 -22.32 -7.71 6.44
N LYS A 247 -21.94 -6.75 7.29
CA LYS A 247 -22.53 -6.62 8.63
C LYS A 247 -24.05 -6.54 8.43
N ASN A 248 -24.81 -7.52 8.91
CA ASN A 248 -26.26 -7.50 8.85
C ASN A 248 -26.80 -6.42 9.82
N THR A 249 -26.64 -5.15 9.47
CA THR A 249 -27.31 -4.03 10.14
C THR A 249 -28.70 -3.90 9.56
N ARG A 250 -29.63 -4.74 10.03
CA ARG A 250 -31.08 -4.46 10.21
C ARG A 250 -31.83 -5.78 10.44
N MET A 251 -31.87 -6.25 11.68
CA MET A 251 -33.12 -6.80 12.19
C MET A 251 -34.01 -5.60 12.54
N LYS A 252 -34.82 -5.13 11.59
CA LYS A 252 -36.00 -4.35 11.95
C LYS A 252 -36.92 -5.32 12.69
N ARG A 253 -37.10 -5.07 13.98
CA ARG A 253 -38.17 -5.69 14.79
C ARG A 253 -39.49 -5.37 14.11
N HIS A 254 -40.23 -6.41 13.74
CA HIS A 254 -41.67 -6.35 13.51
C HIS A 254 -42.34 -6.96 14.74
#